data_AF-A0ABD3VPM6-F1
#
_entry.id   AF-A0ABD3VPM6-F1
#
_cell.length_a   1.000
_cell.length_b   1.000
_cell.length_c   1.000
_cell.angle_alpha   90.00
_cell.angle_beta   90.00
_cell.angle_gamma   90.00
#
_symmetry.space_group_name_H-M   'P 1'
#
loop_
_entity.id
_entity.type
_entity.pdbx_description
1 polymer ?
#
loop_
_entity_poly.entity_id
_entity_poly.type
_entity_poly.pdbx_seq_one_letter_code
_entity_poly.pdbx_strand_id
1 'polypeptide(L)'
;MSLVASTNHSSSVQAYESTQIKLVDTSTRANVPEDPRAKLMYYLKCMCSVINLTHVHPEVQRLTDYHRYDIGRNDIDTLIKMCQVLAPDKLENKCIFECPALCGSWSARFYDVNEIRQQVLSTTATTSITALAGKSALFASATATATVILEGTCYNIMQILTYTNYWMEDNFRKPMKLLQRNSSICTLL
;
A
#
# COMPACT_ATOMS: atom_id res chain seq x y z
N MET A 1 9.56 47.66 -55.98
CA MET A 1 10.21 48.11 -54.72
C MET A 1 9.23 47.79 -53.59
N SER A 2 9.39 46.83 -52.68
CA SER A 2 10.37 45.80 -52.26
C SER A 2 9.52 44.63 -51.69
N LEU A 3 9.74 43.33 -51.96
CA LEU A 3 10.69 42.37 -51.35
C LEU A 3 10.84 42.53 -49.81
N VAL A 4 10.79 41.56 -48.87
CA VAL A 4 10.46 40.12 -48.66
C VAL A 4 10.44 39.94 -47.12
N ALA A 5 9.63 39.03 -46.55
CA ALA A 5 10.09 38.02 -45.56
C ALA A 5 8.91 37.24 -44.92
N SER A 6 8.90 35.94 -45.20
CA SER A 6 8.12 34.88 -44.57
C SER A 6 8.38 34.75 -43.06
N THR A 7 7.46 34.13 -42.31
CA THR A 7 7.71 32.80 -41.71
C THR A 7 6.46 32.24 -41.05
N ASN A 8 6.20 30.97 -41.37
CA ASN A 8 5.24 30.09 -40.70
C ASN A 8 5.60 29.93 -39.22
N HIS A 9 4.59 29.87 -38.35
CA HIS A 9 4.70 29.15 -37.08
C HIS A 9 3.46 28.28 -36.86
N SER A 10 3.63 27.02 -37.25
CA SER A 10 2.83 25.89 -36.78
C SER A 10 2.79 25.90 -35.26
N SER A 11 1.66 26.30 -34.68
CA SER A 11 1.38 26.04 -33.27
C SER A 11 0.75 24.65 -33.19
N SER A 12 1.62 23.65 -33.10
CA SER A 12 1.26 22.30 -32.69
C SER A 12 0.49 22.35 -31.37
N VAL A 13 -0.82 22.18 -31.44
CA VAL A 13 -1.61 21.69 -30.30
C VAL A 13 -1.14 20.26 -30.05
N GLN A 14 -0.05 20.10 -29.30
CA GLN A 14 0.25 18.83 -28.66
C GLN A 14 -0.88 18.60 -27.67
N ALA A 15 -1.82 17.73 -28.03
CA ALA A 15 -2.75 17.16 -27.10
C ALA A 15 -1.91 16.51 -25.98
N TYR A 16 -1.92 17.12 -24.80
CA TYR A 16 -1.51 16.44 -23.57
C TYR A 16 -2.54 15.33 -23.35
N GLU A 17 -2.33 14.17 -23.98
CA GLU A 17 -2.99 12.95 -23.55
C GLU A 17 -2.57 12.74 -22.10
N SER A 18 -3.50 13.00 -21.19
CA SER A 18 -3.30 12.70 -19.79
C SER A 18 -3.11 11.20 -19.70
N THR A 19 -1.87 10.73 -19.56
CA THR A 19 -1.58 9.30 -19.40
C THR A 19 -2.29 8.81 -18.15
N GLN A 20 -3.45 8.18 -18.34
CA GLN A 20 -4.18 7.55 -17.26
C GLN A 20 -3.49 6.23 -16.96
N ILE A 21 -2.77 6.18 -15.84
CA ILE A 21 -2.24 4.94 -15.30
C ILE A 21 -3.44 4.03 -15.01
N LYS A 22 -3.52 2.90 -15.72
CA LYS A 22 -4.53 1.87 -15.48
C LYS A 22 -4.13 1.11 -14.22
N LEU A 23 -5.00 1.14 -13.22
CA LEU A 23 -4.86 0.36 -12.01
C LEU A 23 -5.50 -1.01 -12.21
N VAL A 24 -4.76 -2.09 -11.91
CA VAL A 24 -5.28 -3.46 -11.94
C VAL A 24 -5.65 -3.86 -10.52
N ASP A 25 -6.95 -3.95 -10.25
CA ASP A 25 -7.50 -4.32 -8.95
C ASP A 25 -7.27 -5.82 -8.69
N THR A 26 -6.66 -6.13 -7.55
CA THR A 26 -6.33 -7.49 -7.09
C THR A 26 -6.98 -7.80 -5.74
N SER A 27 -7.94 -6.97 -5.33
CA SER A 27 -8.62 -7.08 -4.04
C SER A 27 -9.46 -8.34 -3.94
N THR A 28 -9.51 -8.91 -2.74
CA THR A 28 -10.39 -10.02 -2.41
C THR A 28 -11.26 -9.66 -1.21
N ARG A 29 -12.49 -10.19 -1.18
CA ARG A 29 -13.38 -10.01 -0.03
C ARG A 29 -12.87 -10.81 1.15
N ALA A 30 -12.69 -10.13 2.28
CA ALA A 30 -12.36 -10.76 3.55
C ALA A 30 -13.55 -10.63 4.52
N ASN A 31 -13.84 -11.71 5.24
CA ASN A 31 -14.79 -11.70 6.35
C ASN A 31 -14.01 -11.91 7.64
N VAL A 32 -13.64 -10.81 8.30
CA VAL A 32 -12.75 -10.82 9.45
C VAL A 32 -13.58 -10.85 10.73
N PRO A 33 -13.36 -11.82 11.64
CA PRO A 33 -14.04 -11.84 12.93
C PRO A 33 -13.87 -10.55 13.73
N GLU A 34 -14.89 -10.17 14.51
CA GLU A 34 -14.86 -9.03 15.44
C GLU A 34 -14.08 -9.36 16.73
N ASP A 35 -12.81 -9.75 16.58
CA ASP A 35 -11.85 -9.99 17.66
C ASP A 35 -10.57 -9.18 17.38
N PRO A 36 -10.00 -8.46 18.36
CA PRO A 36 -8.77 -7.68 18.18
C PRO A 36 -7.60 -8.51 17.60
N ARG A 37 -7.48 -9.78 17.97
CA ARG A 37 -6.43 -10.67 17.43
C ARG A 37 -6.68 -10.92 15.95
N ALA A 38 -7.90 -11.31 15.58
CA ALA A 38 -8.26 -11.57 14.19
C ALA A 38 -8.05 -10.34 13.29
N LYS A 39 -8.48 -9.16 13.75
CA LYS A 39 -8.30 -7.89 13.04
C LYS A 39 -6.82 -7.56 12.82
N LEU A 40 -5.99 -7.71 13.85
CA LEU A 40 -4.56 -7.43 13.74
C LEU A 40 -3.80 -8.47 12.89
N MET A 41 -4.18 -9.75 12.97
CA MET A 41 -3.68 -10.82 12.08
C MET A 41 -4.06 -10.54 10.61
N TYR A 42 -5.26 -10.04 10.38
CA TYR A 42 -5.71 -9.64 9.05
C TYR A 42 -4.91 -8.44 8.52
N TYR A 43 -4.64 -7.43 9.35
CA TYR A 43 -3.73 -6.34 8.98
C TYR A 43 -2.34 -6.88 8.58
N LEU A 44 -1.76 -7.77 9.40
CA LEU A 44 -0.47 -8.39 9.09
C LEU A 44 -0.51 -9.10 7.74
N LYS A 45 -1.57 -9.89 7.48
CA LYS A 45 -1.77 -10.58 6.19
C LYS A 45 -1.76 -9.60 5.01
N CYS A 46 -2.45 -8.46 5.17
CA CYS A 46 -2.50 -7.43 4.14
C CYS A 46 -1.11 -6.85 3.87
N MET A 47 -0.35 -6.51 4.92
CA MET A 47 1.00 -5.99 4.75
C MET A 47 1.93 -7.03 4.12
N CYS A 48 1.83 -8.31 4.52
CA CYS A 48 2.60 -9.38 3.91
C CYS A 48 2.33 -9.53 2.40
N SER A 49 1.10 -9.27 1.97
CA SER A 49 0.74 -9.23 0.54
C SER A 49 1.37 -8.03 -0.18
N VAL A 50 1.37 -6.86 0.46
CA VAL A 50 1.95 -5.61 -0.08
C VAL A 50 3.46 -5.74 -0.27
N ILE A 51 4.19 -6.29 0.71
CA ILE A 51 5.68 -6.32 0.72
C ILE A 51 6.30 -7.72 0.54
N ASN A 52 5.52 -8.70 0.05
CA ASN A 52 5.94 -10.06 -0.25
C ASN A 52 6.60 -10.84 0.90
N LEU A 53 6.00 -10.81 2.08
CA LEU A 53 6.50 -11.56 3.25
C LEU A 53 5.91 -12.98 3.37
N THR A 54 4.82 -13.26 2.68
CA THR A 54 3.98 -14.46 2.90
C THR A 54 4.74 -15.77 2.64
N HIS A 55 5.76 -15.76 1.80
CA HIS A 55 6.55 -16.95 1.45
C HIS A 55 7.82 -17.12 2.28
N VAL A 56 8.16 -16.15 3.13
CA VAL A 56 9.50 -16.03 3.72
C VAL A 56 9.59 -16.67 5.11
N HIS A 57 8.49 -16.81 5.86
CA HIS A 57 8.54 -17.34 7.22
C HIS A 57 7.31 -18.19 7.60
N PRO A 58 7.46 -19.45 8.06
CA PRO A 58 6.35 -20.28 8.55
C PRO A 58 5.55 -19.62 9.71
N GLU A 59 6.22 -18.82 10.54
CA GLU A 59 5.54 -18.09 11.62
C GLU A 59 4.60 -17.02 11.08
N VAL A 60 4.94 -16.37 9.96
CA VAL A 60 4.06 -15.40 9.28
C VAL A 60 2.77 -16.09 8.84
N GLN A 61 2.85 -17.32 8.31
CA GLN A 61 1.67 -18.05 7.86
C GLN A 61 0.68 -18.30 9.00
N ARG A 62 1.18 -18.70 10.17
CA ARG A 62 0.34 -18.91 11.37
C ARG A 62 -0.26 -17.61 11.87
N LEU A 63 0.51 -16.52 11.90
CA LEU A 63 0.07 -15.21 12.40
C LEU A 63 -0.81 -14.44 11.41
N THR A 64 -0.98 -14.94 10.18
CA THR A 64 -1.84 -14.33 9.15
C THR A 64 -3.13 -15.11 8.90
N ASP A 65 -3.30 -16.28 9.53
CA ASP A 65 -4.56 -17.03 9.52
C ASP A 65 -5.55 -16.45 10.55
N TYR A 66 -6.16 -15.33 10.20
CA TYR A 66 -7.09 -14.59 11.06
C TYR A 66 -8.39 -15.33 11.39
N HIS A 67 -8.66 -16.49 10.79
CA HIS A 67 -9.77 -17.36 11.20
C HIS A 67 -9.38 -18.25 12.39
N ARG A 68 -8.08 -18.42 12.65
CA ARG A 68 -7.52 -19.16 13.79
C ARG A 68 -6.88 -18.20 14.78
N TYR A 69 -7.66 -17.21 15.22
CA TYR A 69 -7.20 -16.13 16.10
C TYR A 69 -7.11 -16.50 17.59
N ASP A 70 -7.43 -17.75 17.95
CA ASP A 70 -7.19 -18.28 19.29
C ASP A 70 -5.71 -18.67 19.46
N ILE A 71 -4.86 -17.65 19.45
CA ILE A 71 -3.40 -17.77 19.56
C ILE A 71 -2.92 -17.54 21.00
N GLY A 72 -1.83 -18.19 21.37
CA GLY A 72 -1.22 -18.07 22.69
C GLY A 72 -0.54 -16.71 22.92
N ARG A 73 -0.21 -16.42 24.17
CA ARG A 73 0.40 -15.12 24.56
C ARG A 73 1.67 -14.79 23.78
N ASN A 74 2.59 -15.75 23.64
CA ASN A 74 3.84 -15.53 22.91
C ASN A 74 3.60 -15.18 21.44
N ASP A 75 2.54 -15.73 20.84
CA ASP A 75 2.16 -15.44 19.47
C ASP A 75 1.52 -14.05 19.35
N ILE A 76 0.77 -13.61 20.37
CA ILE A 76 0.25 -12.24 20.46
C ILE A 76 1.41 -11.24 20.54
N ASP A 77 2.40 -11.48 21.39
CA ASP A 77 3.56 -10.59 21.52
C ASP A 77 4.37 -10.54 20.22
N THR A 78 4.52 -11.68 19.53
CA THR A 78 5.16 -11.74 18.21
C THR A 78 4.34 -10.97 17.16
N LEU A 79 3.02 -11.15 17.13
CA LEU A 79 2.12 -10.41 16.24
C LEU A 79 2.23 -8.90 16.45
N ILE A 80 2.23 -8.43 17.70
CA ILE A 80 2.40 -7.01 18.03
C ILE A 80 3.73 -6.49 17.49
N LYS A 81 4.85 -7.19 17.75
CA LYS A 81 6.19 -6.78 17.30
C LYS A 81 6.25 -6.69 15.77
N MET A 82 5.73 -7.68 15.06
CA MET A 82 5.69 -7.66 13.60
C MET A 82 4.85 -6.50 13.07
N CYS A 83 3.67 -6.26 13.65
CA CYS A 83 2.82 -5.15 13.26
C CYS A 83 3.41 -3.77 13.63
N GLN A 84 4.32 -3.67 14.61
CA GLN A 84 5.10 -2.45 14.90
C GLN A 84 6.22 -2.22 13.87
N VAL A 85 6.86 -3.28 13.38
CA VAL A 85 7.83 -3.20 12.28
C VAL A 85 7.13 -2.75 10.99
N LEU A 86 5.91 -3.24 10.77
CA LEU A 86 5.08 -2.93 9.61
C LEU A 86 4.01 -1.87 9.92
N ALA A 87 4.30 -0.94 10.84
CA ALA A 87 3.33 0.06 11.24
C ALA A 87 2.99 1.02 10.07
N PRO A 88 1.75 1.55 10.02
CA PRO A 88 1.29 2.35 8.88
C PRO A 88 2.19 3.56 8.59
N ASP A 89 2.67 4.24 9.61
CA ASP A 89 3.58 5.39 9.50
C ASP A 89 4.89 5.07 8.75
N LYS A 90 5.36 3.82 8.82
CA LYS A 90 6.56 3.37 8.10
C LYS A 90 6.30 3.08 6.62
N LEU A 91 5.04 2.80 6.25
CA LEU A 91 4.62 2.33 4.93
C LEU A 91 3.81 3.37 4.13
N GLU A 92 3.22 4.32 4.85
CA GLU A 92 2.33 5.34 4.29
C GLU A 92 3.08 6.24 3.32
N ASN A 93 2.39 6.62 2.24
CA ASN A 93 2.94 7.35 1.10
C ASN A 93 4.06 6.63 0.34
N LYS A 94 4.34 5.36 0.68
CA LYS A 94 5.31 4.50 -0.03
C LYS A 94 4.61 3.36 -0.75
N CYS A 95 3.86 2.55 -0.02
CA CYS A 95 3.13 1.39 -0.56
C CYS A 95 1.69 1.28 -0.06
N ILE A 96 1.33 2.04 0.98
CA ILE A 96 -0.06 2.17 1.45
C ILE A 96 -0.50 3.63 1.45
N PHE A 97 -1.75 3.90 1.12
CA PHE A 97 -2.27 5.26 0.95
C PHE A 97 -3.70 5.39 1.48
N GLU A 98 -3.96 6.39 2.33
CA GLU A 98 -5.34 6.78 2.65
C GLU A 98 -5.96 7.45 1.42
N CYS A 99 -6.81 6.72 0.70
CA CYS A 99 -7.44 7.23 -0.52
C CYS A 99 -8.86 6.65 -0.70
N PRO A 100 -9.87 7.20 0.00
CA PRO A 100 -11.24 6.72 -0.09
C PRO A 100 -11.80 6.72 -1.52
N ALA A 101 -11.39 7.69 -2.34
CA ALA A 101 -11.79 7.80 -3.73
C ALA A 101 -11.40 6.59 -4.58
N LEU A 102 -10.31 5.90 -4.22
CA LEU A 102 -9.86 4.68 -4.89
C LEU A 102 -10.37 3.41 -4.21
N CYS A 103 -10.98 3.51 -3.03
CA CYS A 103 -11.61 2.36 -2.39
C CYS A 103 -13.02 2.08 -2.93
N GLY A 104 -13.70 3.12 -3.43
CA GLY A 104 -15.07 3.00 -3.94
C GLY A 104 -16.04 2.56 -2.84
N SER A 105 -16.79 1.48 -3.06
CA SER A 105 -17.68 0.88 -2.06
C SER A 105 -16.98 -0.02 -1.03
N TRP A 106 -15.65 -0.14 -1.10
CA TRP A 106 -14.86 -0.99 -0.22
C TRP A 106 -14.13 -0.13 0.81
N SER A 107 -13.74 -0.73 1.94
CA SER A 107 -12.97 -0.03 2.96
C SER A 107 -11.45 -0.04 2.67
N ALA A 108 -10.99 -0.97 1.83
CA ALA A 108 -9.62 -1.11 1.36
C ALA A 108 -9.57 -1.82 -0.01
N ARG A 109 -8.57 -1.49 -0.84
CA ARG A 109 -8.30 -2.11 -2.14
C ARG A 109 -6.83 -2.29 -2.43
N PHE A 110 -6.50 -3.34 -3.17
CA PHE A 110 -5.15 -3.71 -3.59
C PHE A 110 -4.98 -3.55 -5.10
N TYR A 111 -3.85 -2.99 -5.51
CA TYR A 111 -3.52 -2.76 -6.91
C TYR A 111 -2.16 -3.37 -7.26
N ASP A 112 -2.06 -4.02 -8.42
CA ASP A 112 -0.80 -4.63 -8.88
C ASP A 112 0.25 -3.57 -9.25
N VAL A 113 1.42 -3.63 -8.61
CA VAL A 113 2.53 -2.70 -8.88
C VAL A 113 3.24 -2.99 -10.19
N ASN A 114 3.33 -4.25 -10.63
CA ASN A 114 4.02 -4.61 -11.85
C ASN A 114 3.31 -4.03 -13.08
N GLU A 115 1.98 -4.06 -13.08
CA GLU A 115 1.16 -3.48 -14.15
C GLU A 115 1.32 -1.95 -14.21
N ILE A 116 1.39 -1.29 -13.05
CA ILE A 116 1.67 0.15 -12.97
C ILE A 116 3.09 0.43 -13.46
N ARG A 117 4.07 -0.40 -13.08
CA ARG A 117 5.49 -0.25 -13.47
C ARG A 117 5.69 -0.38 -14.96
N GLN A 118 5.09 -1.38 -15.60
CA GLN A 118 5.17 -1.55 -17.06
C GLN A 118 4.63 -0.32 -17.80
N GLN A 119 3.51 0.23 -17.33
CA GLN A 119 2.92 1.43 -17.93
C GLN A 119 3.79 2.67 -17.72
N VAL A 120 4.32 2.90 -16.52
CA VAL A 120 5.23 4.04 -16.25
C VAL A 120 6.50 3.93 -17.10
N LEU A 121 7.12 2.74 -17.18
CA LEU A 121 8.31 2.54 -18.02
C LEU A 121 8.03 2.78 -19.50
N SER A 122 6.86 2.35 -19.99
CA SER A 122 6.43 2.62 -21.37
C SER A 122 6.15 4.11 -21.64
N THR A 123 5.78 4.88 -20.61
CA THR A 123 5.48 6.32 -20.70
C THR A 123 6.72 7.19 -20.53
N THR A 124 7.67 6.75 -19.68
CA THR A 124 8.90 7.49 -19.36
C THR A 124 9.85 7.58 -20.56
N ALA A 125 9.68 6.71 -21.56
CA ALA A 125 10.36 6.85 -22.85
C ALA A 125 9.94 8.12 -23.63
N THR A 126 8.94 8.90 -23.17
CA THR A 126 8.44 10.05 -23.96
C THR A 126 8.13 11.33 -23.17
N THR A 127 7.95 11.33 -21.83
CA THR A 127 7.62 12.59 -21.12
C THR A 127 8.23 12.66 -19.72
N SER A 128 8.86 13.81 -19.41
CA SER A 128 9.37 14.19 -18.09
C SER A 128 8.33 13.98 -16.99
N ILE A 129 8.63 13.13 -16.01
CA ILE A 129 7.73 12.71 -14.93
C ILE A 129 7.59 13.84 -13.88
N THR A 130 7.04 14.99 -14.26
CA THR A 130 6.90 16.14 -13.32
C THR A 130 5.49 16.75 -13.26
N ALA A 131 4.49 16.20 -13.96
CA ALA A 131 3.14 16.76 -13.90
C ALA A 131 2.06 15.68 -14.00
N LEU A 132 1.79 14.99 -12.89
CA LEU A 132 0.69 14.03 -12.77
C LEU A 132 -0.15 14.41 -11.55
N ALA A 133 -1.09 15.33 -11.78
CA ALA A 133 -1.93 15.89 -10.73
C ALA A 133 -2.72 14.79 -9.96
N GLY A 134 -2.56 14.80 -8.64
CA GLY A 134 -3.47 14.19 -7.67
C GLY A 134 -3.38 12.67 -7.49
N LYS A 135 -3.62 11.89 -8.55
CA LYS A 135 -3.74 10.42 -8.45
C LYS A 135 -2.49 9.69 -8.93
N SER A 136 -1.97 10.08 -10.09
CA SER A 136 -0.86 9.40 -10.75
C SER A 136 0.52 9.72 -10.15
N ALA A 137 0.71 10.88 -9.50
CA ALA A 137 1.94 11.16 -8.75
C ALA A 137 2.12 10.26 -7.51
N LEU A 138 1.04 9.93 -6.79
CA LEU A 138 1.06 9.01 -5.64
C LEU A 138 1.52 7.60 -6.06
N PHE A 139 1.09 7.14 -7.23
CA PHE A 139 1.52 5.85 -7.78
C PHE A 139 2.92 5.92 -8.37
N ALA A 140 3.29 7.02 -9.04
CA ALA A 140 4.62 7.19 -9.61
C ALA A 140 5.73 7.09 -8.54
N SER A 141 5.53 7.67 -7.35
CA SER A 141 6.50 7.55 -6.23
C SER A 141 6.62 6.11 -5.71
N ALA A 142 5.52 5.40 -5.52
CA ALA A 142 5.52 3.99 -5.10
C ALA A 142 6.24 3.10 -6.12
N THR A 143 5.95 3.32 -7.40
CA THR A 143 6.48 2.56 -8.54
C THR A 143 7.97 2.81 -8.76
N ALA A 144 8.42 4.05 -8.54
CA ALA A 144 9.83 4.42 -8.63
C ALA A 144 10.67 3.76 -7.52
N THR A 145 10.07 3.47 -6.36
CA THR A 145 10.82 2.96 -5.21
C THR A 145 10.91 1.44 -5.21
N ALA A 146 9.96 0.70 -5.82
CA ALA A 146 9.85 -0.76 -5.98
C ALA A 146 10.09 -1.63 -4.71
N THR A 147 10.52 -1.00 -3.62
CA THR A 147 11.06 -1.56 -2.42
C THR A 147 10.81 -0.61 -1.25
N VAL A 148 10.83 -1.14 -0.04
CA VAL A 148 10.83 -0.37 1.20
C VAL A 148 11.86 -0.96 2.15
N ILE A 149 12.60 -0.10 2.86
CA ILE A 149 13.55 -0.53 3.89
C ILE A 149 12.87 -0.43 5.25
N LEU A 150 12.78 -1.56 5.96
CA LEU A 150 12.24 -1.66 7.31
C LEU A 150 13.26 -2.39 8.20
N GLU A 151 13.65 -1.76 9.31
CA GLU A 151 14.65 -2.32 10.25
C GLU A 151 15.95 -2.80 9.55
N GLY A 152 16.42 -2.04 8.55
CA GLY A 152 17.62 -2.37 7.78
C GLY A 152 17.45 -3.46 6.71
N THR A 153 16.26 -4.07 6.59
CA THR A 153 15.95 -5.07 5.56
C THR A 153 15.18 -4.45 4.42
N CYS A 154 15.57 -4.77 3.18
CA CYS A 154 14.90 -4.30 1.97
C CYS A 154 13.81 -5.29 1.53
N TYR A 155 12.59 -4.82 1.33
CA TYR A 155 11.43 -5.62 0.92
C TYR A 155 10.87 -5.14 -0.41
N ASN A 156 10.51 -6.05 -1.31
CA ASN A 156 9.89 -5.72 -2.59
C ASN A 156 8.41 -5.39 -2.42
N ILE A 157 7.96 -4.30 -3.04
CA ILE A 157 6.55 -3.93 -3.05
C ILE A 157 5.87 -4.64 -4.24
N MET A 158 4.92 -5.53 -3.95
CA MET A 158 4.16 -6.28 -4.96
C MET A 158 2.80 -5.65 -5.26
N GLN A 159 2.20 -5.01 -4.25
CA GLN A 159 0.89 -4.38 -4.38
C GLN A 159 0.88 -3.02 -3.70
N ILE A 160 -0.04 -2.16 -4.14
CA ILE A 160 -0.37 -0.92 -3.44
C ILE A 160 -1.70 -1.11 -2.73
N LEU A 161 -1.72 -0.78 -1.44
CA LEU A 161 -2.95 -0.75 -0.66
C LEU A 161 -3.50 0.68 -0.60
N THR A 162 -4.73 0.85 -1.04
CA THR A 162 -5.52 2.05 -0.71
C THR A 162 -6.51 1.71 0.37
N TYR A 163 -6.71 2.62 1.33
CA TYR A 163 -7.60 2.36 2.45
C TYR A 163 -8.41 3.60 2.83
N THR A 164 -9.51 3.36 3.54
CA THR A 164 -10.29 4.37 4.26
C THR A 164 -9.81 4.44 5.70
N ASN A 165 -9.89 5.62 6.34
CA ASN A 165 -9.52 5.75 7.76
C ASN A 165 -10.24 4.72 8.65
N TYR A 166 -11.51 4.41 8.35
CA TYR A 166 -12.27 3.35 9.00
C TYR A 166 -11.53 2.00 9.01
N TRP A 167 -11.01 1.56 7.87
CA TRP A 167 -10.29 0.29 7.77
C TRP A 167 -9.04 0.27 8.65
N MET A 168 -8.29 1.39 8.69
CA MET A 168 -7.07 1.51 9.49
C MET A 168 -7.37 1.52 10.99
N GLU A 169 -8.43 2.22 11.40
CA GLU A 169 -8.91 2.21 12.77
C GLU A 169 -9.35 0.81 13.23
N ASP A 170 -10.11 0.12 12.38
CA ASP A 170 -10.72 -1.18 12.69
C ASP A 170 -9.70 -2.34 12.69
N ASN A 171 -8.71 -2.31 11.78
CA ASN A 171 -7.80 -3.44 11.59
C ASN A 171 -6.42 -3.25 12.22
N PHE A 172 -6.01 -2.01 12.52
CA PHE A 172 -4.70 -1.74 13.12
C PHE A 172 -4.79 -0.97 14.43
N ARG A 173 -5.27 0.28 14.42
CA ARG A 173 -5.09 1.21 15.55
C ARG A 173 -5.82 0.73 16.82
N LYS A 174 -7.12 0.41 16.72
CA LYS A 174 -7.88 -0.08 17.89
C LYS A 174 -7.38 -1.47 18.35
N PRO A 175 -7.21 -2.47 17.46
CA PRO A 175 -6.71 -3.78 17.88
C PRO A 175 -5.33 -3.74 18.54
N MET A 176 -4.38 -2.99 17.95
CA MET A 176 -3.04 -2.82 18.49
C MET A 176 -3.08 -2.26 19.91
N LYS A 177 -3.85 -1.18 20.12
CA LYS A 177 -3.99 -0.55 21.44
C LYS A 177 -4.57 -1.49 22.49
N LEU A 178 -5.58 -2.29 22.12
CA LEU A 178 -6.20 -3.26 23.02
C LEU A 178 -5.24 -4.38 23.43
N LEU A 179 -4.52 -4.94 22.45
CA LEU A 179 -3.61 -6.07 22.70
C LEU A 179 -2.35 -5.63 23.48
N GLN A 180 -1.81 -4.44 23.19
CA GLN A 180 -0.69 -3.89 23.96
C GLN A 180 -1.06 -3.65 25.42
N ARG A 181 -2.25 -3.07 25.68
CA ARG A 181 -2.72 -2.86 27.06
C ARG A 181 -2.84 -4.18 27.83
N ASN A 182 -3.35 -5.22 27.19
CA ASN A 182 -3.52 -6.53 27.82
C ASN A 182 -2.19 -7.26 28.04
N SER A 183 -1.19 -7.03 27.17
CA SER A 183 0.16 -7.56 27.35
C SER A 183 0.89 -6.86 28.52
N SER A 184 0.78 -5.52 28.63
CA SER A 184 1.43 -4.75 29.72
C SER A 184 0.88 -5.01 31.12
N ILE A 185 -0.39 -5.41 31.26
CA ILE A 185 -1.00 -5.69 32.58
C ILE A 185 -0.37 -6.91 33.26
N CYS A 186 0.25 -7.82 32.51
CA CYS A 186 0.87 -9.02 33.09
C CYS A 186 2.37 -8.90 33.41
N THR A 187 3.04 -7.78 33.13
CA THR A 187 4.43 -7.56 33.57
C THR A 187 4.51 -7.05 35.02
N LEU A 188 3.36 -6.81 35.66
CA LEU A 188 3.24 -6.23 37.01
C LEU A 188 2.64 -7.21 38.05
N LEU A 189 2.51 -8.50 37.73
CA LEU A 189 2.12 -9.58 38.64
C LEU A 189 3.17 -10.68 38.60
#